data_AF-A0A7S2FAU0-F1
#
_entry.id   AF-A0A7S2FAU0-F1
#
_cell.length_a   1.000
_cell.length_b   1.000
_cell.length_c   1.000
_cell.angle_alpha   90.00
_cell.angle_beta   90.00
_cell.angle_gamma   90.00
#
_symmetry.space_group_name_H-M   'P 1'
#
loop_
_entity.id
_entity.type
_entity.pdbx_description
1 polymer ?
#
loop_
_entity_poly.entity_id
_entity_poly.type
_entity_poly.pdbx_seq_one_letter_code
_entity_poly.pdbx_strand_id
1 'polypeptide(L)'
;GISAAGEVSMVATYILEVGPHRTLCRGAAILAMTGQFGWLTAKLVIYILESSLSMEAMRHWGWRVPFVFALLPGLIAVWGRRWLPETELFLEEQRRRQQVE
;
A
#
# COMPACT_ATOMS: atom_id res chain seq x y z
N GLY A 1 -5.76 -7.33 6.98
CA GLY A 1 -5.28 -8.73 7.01
C GLY A 1 -5.00 -9.21 5.60
N ILE A 2 -6.03 -9.73 4.92
CA ILE A 2 -5.89 -10.27 3.55
C ILE A 2 -5.48 -9.19 2.54
N SER A 3 -6.10 -8.00 2.60
CA SER A 3 -5.78 -6.89 1.69
C SER A 3 -4.31 -6.48 1.73
N ALA A 4 -3.74 -6.37 2.94
CA ALA A 4 -2.35 -5.96 3.12
C ALA A 4 -1.37 -7.01 2.57
N ALA A 5 -1.65 -8.30 2.75
CA ALA A 5 -0.83 -9.37 2.19
C ALA A 5 -0.87 -9.38 0.66
N GLY A 6 -2.04 -9.16 0.06
CA GLY A 6 -2.21 -9.07 -1.39
C GLY A 6 -1.53 -7.84 -2.00
N GLU A 7 -1.58 -6.69 -1.35
CA GLU A 7 -0.92 -5.48 -1.86
C GLU A 7 0.60 -5.60 -1.87
N VAL A 8 1.19 -6.13 -0.79
CA VAL A 8 2.65 -6.28 -0.70
C VAL A 8 3.17 -7.29 -1.72
N SER A 9 2.49 -8.43 -1.90
CA SER A 9 2.89 -9.43 -2.90
C SER A 9 2.73 -8.91 -4.33
N MET A 10 1.62 -8.23 -4.65
CA MET A 10 1.42 -7.63 -5.97
C MET A 10 2.49 -6.58 -6.30
N VAL A 11 2.83 -5.70 -5.35
CA VAL A 11 3.88 -4.68 -5.58
C VAL A 11 5.26 -5.32 -5.73
N ALA A 12 5.57 -6.36 -4.94
CA ALA A 12 6.84 -7.07 -5.07
C ALA A 12 6.98 -7.74 -6.45
N THR A 13 5.93 -8.43 -6.92
CA THR A 13 5.90 -9.02 -8.27
C THR A 13 6.04 -7.95 -9.35
N TYR A 14 5.30 -6.84 -9.24
CA TYR A 14 5.38 -5.73 -10.20
C TYR A 14 6.80 -5.12 -10.29
N ILE A 15 7.48 -4.93 -9.15
CA ILE A 15 8.87 -4.42 -9.13
C ILE A 15 9.81 -5.39 -9.83
N LEU A 16 9.60 -6.70 -9.67
CA LEU A 16 10.42 -7.73 -10.32
C LEU A 16 10.18 -7.78 -11.84
N GLU A 17 8.94 -7.56 -12.28
CA GLU A 17 8.56 -7.61 -13.69
C GLU A 17 8.92 -6.33 -14.46
N VAL A 18 8.76 -5.16 -13.85
CA VAL A 18 8.93 -3.85 -14.54
C VAL A 18 10.28 -3.20 -14.21
N GLY A 19 10.91 -3.58 -13.09
CA GLY A 19 12.12 -2.92 -12.59
C GLY A 19 13.39 -3.31 -13.37
N PRO A 20 14.26 -2.35 -13.75
CA PRO A 20 15.58 -2.67 -14.28
C PRO A 20 16.39 -3.51 -13.28
N HIS A 21 17.10 -4.54 -13.76
CA HIS A 21 17.89 -5.45 -12.90
C HIS A 21 18.82 -4.73 -11.92
N ARG A 22 19.42 -3.60 -12.33
CA ARG A 22 20.34 -2.81 -11.50
C ARG A 22 19.67 -2.12 -10.31
N THR A 23 18.35 -1.93 -10.33
CA THR A 23 17.60 -1.18 -9.30
C THR A 23 16.64 -2.05 -8.48
N LEU A 24 16.56 -3.36 -8.75
CA LEU A 24 15.65 -4.27 -8.04
C LEU A 24 15.86 -4.27 -6.52
N CYS A 25 17.11 -4.37 -6.05
CA CYS A 25 17.41 -4.31 -4.62
C CYS A 25 16.97 -2.99 -3.98
N ARG A 26 17.08 -1.87 -4.72
CA ARG A 26 16.60 -0.56 -4.24
C ARG A 26 15.08 -0.52 -4.17
N GLY A 27 14.39 -1.05 -5.17
CA GLY A 27 12.93 -1.16 -5.17
C GLY A 27 12.41 -2.01 -4.01
N ALA A 28 13.02 -3.18 -3.78
CA ALA A 28 12.69 -4.05 -2.66
C ALA A 28 12.97 -3.39 -1.30
N ALA A 29 14.11 -2.68 -1.16
CA ALA A 29 14.42 -1.95 0.06
C ALA A 29 13.41 -0.82 0.34
N ILE A 30 13.02 -0.05 -0.69
CA ILE A 30 12.01 1.00 -0.57
C ILE A 30 10.66 0.38 -0.14
N LEU A 31 10.26 -0.74 -0.75
CA LEU A 31 9.03 -1.44 -0.36
C LEU A 31 9.05 -1.83 1.13
N ALA A 32 10.14 -2.43 1.61
CA ALA A 32 10.28 -2.78 3.03
C ALA A 32 10.26 -1.53 3.94
N MET A 33 10.95 -0.46 3.55
CA MET A 33 10.95 0.80 4.30
C MET A 33 9.56 1.41 4.40
N THR A 34 8.75 1.37 3.34
CA THR A 34 7.39 1.92 3.36
C THR A 34 6.48 1.21 4.37
N GLY A 35 6.62 -0.12 4.51
CA GLY A 35 5.90 -0.89 5.52
C GLY A 35 6.27 -0.48 6.94
N GLN A 36 7.58 -0.35 7.21
CA GLN A 36 8.07 0.06 8.52
C GLN A 36 7.69 1.50 8.87
N PHE A 37 7.72 2.39 7.87
CA PHE A 37 7.26 3.76 8.01
C PHE A 37 5.77 3.82 8.34
N GLY A 38 4.93 3.07 7.62
CA GLY A 38 3.50 2.99 7.90
C GLY A 38 3.21 2.50 9.32
N TRP A 39 3.94 1.49 9.80
CA TRP A 39 3.82 1.01 11.18
C TRP A 39 4.21 2.07 12.22
N LEU A 40 5.32 2.78 11.99
CA LEU A 40 5.78 3.85 12.87
C LEU A 40 4.77 5.01 12.92
N THR A 41 4.28 5.44 11.76
CA THR A 41 3.26 6.50 11.66
C THR A 41 1.98 6.08 12.37
N ALA A 42 1.51 4.84 12.20
CA ALA A 42 0.33 4.34 12.90
C ALA A 42 0.49 4.39 14.42
N LYS A 43 1.64 3.95 14.94
CA LYS A 43 1.94 4.05 16.37
C LYS A 43 2.00 5.49 16.87
N LEU A 44 2.58 6.40 16.08
CA LEU A 44 2.66 7.82 16.44
C LEU A 44 1.25 8.43 16.56
N VAL A 45 0.34 8.15 15.63
CA VAL A 45 -1.05 8.62 15.71
C VAL A 45 -1.73 8.09 16.97
N ILE A 46 -1.60 6.79 17.26
CA ILE A 46 -2.18 6.18 18.47
C ILE A 46 -1.62 6.83 19.73
N TYR A 47 -0.30 7.00 19.81
CA TYR A 47 0.36 7.63 20.95
C TYR A 47 -0.14 9.06 21.20
N ILE A 48 -0.31 9.86 20.14
CA ILE A 48 -0.86 11.23 20.25
C ILE A 48 -2.29 11.18 20.78
N LEU A 49 -3.13 10.24 20.30
CA LEU A 49 -4.50 10.11 20.79
C LEU A 49 -4.56 9.68 22.26
N GLU A 50 -3.75 8.70 22.66
CA GLU A 50 -3.69 8.23 24.05
C GLU A 50 -3.17 9.29 25.02
N SER A 51 -2.25 10.16 24.58
CA SER A 51 -1.71 11.25 25.38
C SER A 51 -2.61 12.49 25.44
N SER A 52 -3.52 12.67 24.48
CA SER A 52 -4.40 13.85 24.39
C SER A 52 -5.84 13.60 24.84
N LEU A 53 -6.33 12.35 24.83
CA LEU A 53 -7.70 12.01 25.22
C LEU A 53 -7.74 11.24 26.55
N SER A 54 -8.82 11.46 27.31
CA SER A 54 -9.18 10.58 28.42
C SER A 54 -9.65 9.21 27.89
N MET A 55 -9.60 8.19 28.75
CA MET A 55 -10.06 6.83 28.40
C MET A 55 -11.52 6.80 27.92
N GLU A 56 -12.37 7.64 28.52
CA GLU A 56 -13.79 7.74 28.17
C GLU A 56 -13.98 8.37 26.79
N ALA A 57 -13.27 9.45 26.48
CA ALA A 57 -13.29 10.09 25.17
C ALA A 57 -12.73 9.17 24.07
N MET A 58 -11.65 8.43 24.36
CA MET A 58 -11.05 7.45 23.44
C MET A 58 -12.06 6.34 23.07
N ARG A 59 -12.80 5.82 24.05
CA ARG A 59 -13.85 4.80 23.83
C ARG A 59 -15.06 5.35 23.09
N HIS A 60 -15.47 6.59 23.37
CA HIS A 60 -16.63 7.21 22.75
C HIS A 60 -16.41 7.54 21.27
N TRP A 61 -15.25 8.12 20.93
CA TRP A 61 -14.97 8.58 19.57
C TRP A 61 -13.52 8.50 19.11
N GLY A 62 -12.54 8.57 20.02
CA GLY A 62 -11.11 8.65 19.64
C GLY A 62 -10.63 7.49 18.77
N TRP A 63 -11.17 6.29 18.97
CA TRP A 63 -10.85 5.10 18.17
C TRP A 63 -11.13 5.25 16.66
N ARG A 64 -11.97 6.22 16.24
CA ARG A 64 -12.30 6.45 14.83
C ARG A 64 -11.20 7.22 14.07
N VAL A 65 -10.41 8.03 14.78
CA VAL A 65 -9.41 8.92 14.17
C VAL A 65 -8.36 8.16 13.34
N PRO A 66 -7.79 7.02 13.81
CA PRO A 66 -6.83 6.25 13.01
C PRO A 66 -7.42 5.75 11.68
N PHE A 67 -8.71 5.41 11.64
CA PHE A 67 -9.36 4.94 10.41
C PHE A 67 -9.54 6.06 9.38
N VAL A 68 -9.94 7.25 9.83
CA VAL A 68 -10.05 8.44 8.97
C VAL A 68 -8.67 8.84 8.44
N PHE A 69 -7.65 8.79 9.31
CA PHE A 69 -6.28 9.07 8.91
C PHE A 69 -5.75 8.06 7.88
N ALA A 70 -6.09 6.77 8.02
CA ALA A 70 -5.72 5.72 7.06
C ALA A 70 -6.48 5.81 5.72
N LEU A 71 -7.64 6.47 5.68
CA LEU A 71 -8.44 6.62 4.46
C LEU A 71 -7.73 7.47 3.40
N LEU A 72 -7.11 8.58 3.81
CA LEU A 72 -6.37 9.49 2.93
C LEU A 72 -5.29 8.78 2.07
N PRO A 73 -4.30 8.09 2.67
CA PRO A 73 -3.30 7.38 1.89
C PRO A 73 -3.90 6.23 1.06
N GLY A 74 -4.98 5.59 1.53
CA GLY A 74 -5.72 4.59 0.76
C GLY A 74 -6.31 5.17 -0.54
N LEU A 75 -6.92 6.36 -0.47
CA LEU A 75 -7.46 7.04 -1.65
C LEU A 75 -6.34 7.47 -2.62
N ILE A 76 -5.22 7.96 -2.09
CA ILE A 76 -4.05 8.32 -2.90
C ILE A 76 -3.50 7.07 -3.61
N ALA A 77 -3.42 5.93 -2.93
CA ALA A 77 -2.96 4.68 -3.51
C ALA A 77 -3.89 4.21 -4.66
N VAL A 78 -5.21 4.28 -4.45
CA VAL A 78 -6.20 3.95 -5.49
C VAL A 78 -6.09 4.89 -6.69
N TRP A 79 -5.94 6.19 -6.45
CA TRP A 79 -5.79 7.17 -7.52
C TRP A 79 -4.48 6.98 -8.30
N GLY A 80 -3.39 6.69 -7.59
CA GLY A 80 -2.06 6.44 -8.18
C GLY A 80 -2.05 5.26 -9.15
N ARG A 81 -2.90 4.24 -8.94
CA ARG A 81 -3.01 3.08 -9.85
C ARG A 81 -3.31 3.44 -11.29
N ARG A 82 -3.91 4.60 -11.56
CA ARG A 82 -4.23 5.04 -12.93
C ARG A 82 -3.01 5.37 -13.78
N TRP A 83 -1.83 5.52 -13.17
CA TRP A 83 -0.61 5.96 -13.84
C TRP A 83 0.45 4.86 -13.91
N LEU A 84 0.16 3.65 -13.42
CA LEU A 84 1.08 2.52 -13.51
C LEU A 84 0.90 1.84 -14.88
N PRO A 85 1.97 1.68 -15.67
CA PRO A 85 1.93 0.89 -16.89
C PRO A 85 1.69 -0.59 -16.56
N GLU A 86 0.95 -1.28 -17.42
CA GLU A 86 0.73 -2.72 -17.29
C GLU A 86 2.00 -3.51 -17.61
N THR A 87 2.13 -4.72 -17.06
CA THR A 87 3.30 -5.58 -17.28
C THR A 87 3.30 -6.18 -18.69
N GLU A 88 4.48 -6.34 -19.29
CA GLU A 88 4.61 -6.85 -20.67
C GLU A 88 3.99 -8.24 -20.83
N LEU A 89 4.18 -9.11 -19.83
CA LEU A 89 3.56 -10.44 -19.76
C LEU A 89 2.02 -10.38 -19.79
N PHE A 90 1.43 -9.41 -19.10
CA PHE A 90 -0.03 -9.23 -19.10
C PHE A 90 -0.52 -8.77 -20.48
N LEU A 91 0.21 -7.84 -21.12
CA LEU A 91 -0.11 -7.34 -22.46
C LEU A 91 0.04 -8.41 -23.55
N GLU A 92 0.99 -9.34 -23.41
CA GLU A 92 1.13 -10.50 -24.30
C GLU A 92 -0.03 -11.48 -24.15
N GLU A 93 -0.42 -11.81 -22.92
CA GLU A 93 -1.52 -12.73 -22.67
C GLU A 93 -2.87 -12.16 -23.16
N GLN A 94 -3.11 -10.85 -23.00
CA GLN A 94 -4.30 -10.19 -23.57
C GLN A 94 -4.33 -10.27 -25.10
N ARG A 95 -3.20 -9.99 -25.76
CA ARG A 95 -3.10 -10.12 -27.22
C ARG A 95 -3.36 -11.55 -27.67
N ARG A 96 -2.87 -12.55 -26.94
CA ARG A 96 -3.11 -13.97 -27.25
C ARG A 96 -4.59 -14.34 -27.13
N ARG A 97 -5.29 -13.87 -26.09
CA ARG A 97 -6.72 -14.12 -25.91
C ARG A 97 -7.58 -13.52 -27.04
N GLN A 98 -7.25 -12.30 -27.49
CA GLN A 98 -7.96 -11.64 -28.58
C GLN A 98 -7.76 -12.29 -29.96
N GLN A 99 -6.73 -13.12 -30.14
CA GLN A 99 -6.49 -13.85 -31.39
C GLN A 99 -7.21 -15.20 -31.45
N VAL A 100 -7.70 -15.69 -30.31
CA VAL A 100 -8.38 -17.00 -30.19
C VAL A 100 -9.91 -16.85 -30.22
N GLU A 101 -10.44 -15.65 -29.88
CA GLU A 101 -11.83 -15.25 -30.09
C GLU A 101 -12.08 -14.78 -31.53
#